data_AF-A0A9W8YX85-F1
#
_entry.id   AF-A0A9W8YX85-F1
#
_cell.length_a   1.000
_cell.length_b   1.000
_cell.length_c   1.000
_cell.angle_alpha   90.00
_cell.angle_beta   90.00
_cell.angle_gamma   90.00
#
_symmetry.space_group_name_H-M   'P 1'
#
loop_
_entity.id
_entity.type
_entity.pdbx_description
1 polymer ?
#
loop_
_entity_poly.entity_id
_entity_poly.type
_entity_poly.pdbx_seq_one_letter_code
_entity_poly.pdbx_strand_id
1 'polypeptide(L)'
;MSAYLKSFASTTMLPFELAYPQTHRLYGEVVHQFIESLRQEDGLDSATKRVTTDPNFDNRASPATCAGLADLLQAQLPPISEMDNPERMGRPKDYKLQKTLHFTAPLALLDAAVKFNFKRPDTGIRNLYVAQAPLNDLPKELQDDLPVPKIVKKAGKGDIYDSSIWLGLEPTYTPLHRDPNPNLFIQLCGNKIVRLLPPASGERVYREVQSRLGTHLRVNSRLRGTEMMDGPERYLMHNAIWNQVADDQELPRREMQEGMLQPGDSLFIPKGWWHSVKSEDDAGRLNASVNWWFR
;
A
#
# COMPACT_ATOMS: atom_id res chain seq x y z
N MET A 1 -9.10 -12.64 -9.56
CA MET A 1 -8.77 -11.93 -10.83
C MET A 1 -9.75 -12.23 -11.96
N SER A 2 -10.09 -11.24 -12.79
CA SER A 2 -10.79 -11.44 -14.08
C SER A 2 -9.91 -12.21 -15.08
N ALA A 3 -10.50 -12.79 -16.13
CA ALA A 3 -9.73 -13.46 -17.19
C ALA A 3 -8.73 -12.50 -17.88
N TYR A 4 -9.11 -11.24 -18.02
CA TYR A 4 -8.26 -10.18 -18.58
C TYR A 4 -6.98 -9.96 -17.75
N LEU A 5 -7.10 -9.78 -16.44
CA LEU A 5 -5.93 -9.53 -15.60
C LEU A 5 -5.02 -10.77 -15.43
N LYS A 6 -5.53 -11.99 -15.71
CA LYS A 6 -4.73 -13.22 -15.65
C LYS A 6 -3.58 -13.25 -16.65
N SER A 7 -3.69 -12.61 -17.82
CA SER A 7 -2.60 -12.57 -18.80
C SER A 7 -1.39 -11.76 -18.31
N PHE A 8 -1.60 -10.88 -17.33
CA PHE A 8 -0.58 -10.01 -16.75
C PHE A 8 -0.04 -10.50 -15.41
N ALA A 9 -0.70 -11.50 -14.82
CA ALA A 9 -0.43 -12.01 -13.47
C ALA A 9 1.05 -12.33 -13.26
N SER A 10 1.66 -13.01 -14.23
CA SER A 10 3.04 -13.51 -14.12
C SER A 10 4.09 -12.58 -14.72
N THR A 11 3.69 -11.66 -15.59
CA THR A 11 4.60 -10.85 -16.41
C THR A 11 4.74 -9.43 -15.89
N THR A 12 3.74 -8.94 -15.16
CA THR A 12 3.75 -7.58 -14.60
C THR A 12 4.41 -7.61 -13.23
N MET A 13 5.67 -7.17 -13.18
CA MET A 13 6.44 -7.05 -11.94
C MET A 13 6.17 -5.69 -11.30
N LEU A 14 5.79 -5.69 -10.02
CA LEU A 14 5.38 -4.49 -9.29
C LEU A 14 6.23 -4.30 -8.02
N PRO A 15 6.47 -3.05 -7.60
CA PRO A 15 7.17 -2.75 -6.36
C PRO A 15 6.22 -2.94 -5.17
N PHE A 16 6.43 -4.02 -4.40
CA PHE A 16 5.68 -4.31 -3.19
C PHE A 16 6.37 -3.78 -1.94
N GLU A 17 5.55 -3.27 -1.03
CA GLU A 17 5.83 -2.99 0.35
C GLU A 17 5.02 -3.95 1.23
N LEU A 18 5.67 -4.58 2.20
CA LEU A 18 5.03 -5.46 3.17
C LEU A 18 5.45 -5.07 4.57
N ALA A 19 4.47 -4.73 5.41
CA ALA A 19 4.74 -4.59 6.84
C ALA A 19 4.94 -5.98 7.47
N TYR A 20 6.06 -6.21 8.16
CA TYR A 20 6.38 -7.50 8.79
C TYR A 20 7.05 -7.28 10.17
N PRO A 21 6.70 -8.07 11.20
CA PRO A 21 5.73 -9.17 11.19
C PRO A 21 4.27 -8.69 11.25
N GLN A 22 3.35 -9.59 10.93
CA GLN A 22 1.91 -9.40 11.10
C GLN A 22 1.36 -10.46 12.02
N THR A 23 1.36 -10.16 13.32
CA THR A 23 0.93 -11.11 14.34
C THR A 23 -0.53 -10.91 14.72
N HIS A 24 -1.30 -11.98 14.64
CA HIS A 24 -2.64 -12.06 15.20
C HIS A 24 -2.62 -12.81 16.53
N ARG A 25 -3.28 -12.29 17.57
CA ARG A 25 -3.24 -12.84 18.94
C ARG A 25 -3.60 -14.33 19.03
N LEU A 26 -4.57 -14.77 18.21
CA LEU A 26 -5.06 -16.14 18.22
C LEU A 26 -4.41 -17.06 17.18
N TYR A 27 -3.85 -16.49 16.11
CA TYR A 27 -3.42 -17.28 14.94
C TYR A 27 -1.92 -17.18 14.67
N GLY A 28 -1.17 -16.37 15.42
CA GLY A 28 0.26 -16.21 15.24
C GLY A 28 0.61 -15.33 14.03
N GLU A 29 1.74 -15.60 13.40
CA GLU A 29 2.26 -14.81 12.28
C GLU A 29 1.50 -15.16 10.98
N VAL A 30 0.87 -14.16 10.39
CA VAL A 30 -0.09 -14.34 9.27
C VAL A 30 0.61 -14.46 7.92
N VAL A 31 1.78 -13.82 7.74
CA VAL A 31 2.55 -13.88 6.49
C VAL A 31 3.09 -15.30 6.26
N HIS A 32 3.59 -15.97 7.30
CA HIS A 32 4.01 -17.37 7.24
C HIS A 32 2.84 -18.30 6.88
N GLN A 33 1.66 -18.09 7.46
CA GLN A 33 0.46 -18.87 7.09
C GLN A 33 0.06 -18.68 5.63
N PHE A 34 0.23 -17.48 5.09
CA PHE A 34 0.00 -17.23 3.68
C PHE A 34 1.02 -17.96 2.81
N ILE A 35 2.32 -17.90 3.14
CA ILE A 35 3.37 -18.65 2.46
C ILE A 35 3.06 -20.15 2.46
N GLU A 36 2.63 -20.71 3.60
CA GLU A 36 2.23 -22.11 3.68
C GLU A 36 1.00 -22.42 2.82
N SER A 37 0.00 -21.53 2.78
CA SER A 37 -1.18 -21.72 1.94
C SER A 37 -0.83 -21.76 0.45
N LEU A 38 0.12 -20.93 0.02
CA LEU A 38 0.63 -20.93 -1.35
C LEU A 38 1.31 -22.27 -1.69
N ARG A 39 2.12 -22.81 -0.77
CA ARG A 39 2.78 -24.12 -0.96
C ARG A 39 1.77 -25.27 -1.05
N GLN A 40 0.67 -25.19 -0.32
CA GLN A 40 -0.37 -26.23 -0.32
C GLN A 40 -1.24 -26.21 -1.59
N GLU A 41 -1.54 -25.03 -2.16
CA GLU A 41 -2.34 -24.93 -3.39
C GLU A 41 -1.61 -25.58 -4.60
N ASP A 42 -0.29 -25.43 -4.73
CA ASP A 42 0.50 -26.10 -5.78
C ASP A 42 0.58 -27.63 -5.60
N GLY A 43 0.44 -28.13 -4.37
CA GLY A 43 0.37 -29.57 -4.07
C GLY A 43 -0.91 -30.24 -4.57
N LEU A 44 -2.00 -29.47 -4.70
CA LEU A 44 -3.28 -29.97 -5.21
C LEU A 44 -3.29 -30.00 -6.74
N ASP A 45 -2.75 -28.97 -7.40
CA ASP A 45 -2.65 -28.86 -8.87
C ASP A 45 -1.71 -29.90 -9.48
N SER A 46 -0.64 -30.26 -8.77
CA SER A 46 0.30 -31.32 -9.17
C SER A 46 -0.28 -32.74 -9.04
N ALA A 47 -1.23 -32.97 -8.14
CA ALA A 47 -1.96 -34.24 -8.03
C ALA A 47 -2.97 -34.42 -9.18
N THR A 48 -3.59 -33.33 -9.66
CA THR A 48 -4.52 -33.33 -10.81
C THR A 48 -3.83 -33.30 -12.17
N LYS A 49 -2.57 -32.84 -12.27
CA LYS A 49 -1.79 -32.83 -13.54
C LYS A 49 -1.21 -34.18 -13.98
N ARG A 50 -1.45 -35.28 -13.26
CA ARG A 50 -0.94 -36.62 -13.61
C ARG A 50 -1.56 -37.28 -14.86
N VAL A 51 -2.37 -36.58 -15.67
CA VAL A 51 -3.06 -37.19 -16.83
C VAL A 51 -2.62 -36.64 -18.20
N THR A 52 -1.76 -35.63 -18.31
CA THR A 52 -1.28 -35.17 -19.63
C THR A 52 0.22 -34.89 -19.62
N THR A 53 1.02 -35.91 -19.96
CA THR A 53 2.46 -35.78 -20.17
C THR A 53 2.74 -35.37 -21.62
N ASP A 54 2.99 -34.08 -21.84
CA ASP A 54 3.75 -33.60 -23.00
C ASP A 54 5.24 -33.57 -22.62
N PRO A 55 6.13 -34.33 -23.29
CA PRO A 55 7.55 -34.43 -22.93
C PRO A 55 8.38 -33.16 -23.17
N ASN A 56 7.82 -32.11 -23.77
CA ASN A 56 8.53 -30.85 -24.05
C ASN A 56 8.16 -29.69 -23.11
N PHE A 57 7.41 -29.92 -22.03
CA PHE A 57 7.09 -28.87 -21.07
C PHE A 57 8.28 -28.62 -20.12
N ASP A 58 9.04 -27.55 -20.36
CA ASP A 58 10.15 -27.13 -19.52
C ASP A 58 9.64 -26.80 -18.10
N ASN A 59 10.06 -27.60 -17.12
CA ASN A 59 9.50 -27.64 -15.76
C ASN A 59 10.15 -26.60 -14.82
N ARG A 60 10.77 -25.55 -15.39
CA ARG A 60 11.24 -24.41 -14.59
C ARG A 60 10.02 -23.67 -14.08
N ALA A 61 9.72 -23.83 -12.78
CA ALA A 61 8.61 -23.17 -12.11
C ALA A 61 8.62 -21.69 -12.48
N SER A 62 7.58 -21.25 -13.19
CA SER A 62 7.38 -19.82 -13.46
C SER A 62 7.36 -19.08 -12.11
N PRO A 63 8.00 -17.91 -11.96
CA PRO A 63 7.99 -17.12 -10.73
C PRO A 63 6.60 -16.76 -10.18
N ALA A 64 5.53 -17.08 -10.93
CA ALA A 64 4.14 -16.80 -10.62
C ALA A 64 3.30 -18.04 -10.29
N THR A 65 3.88 -19.24 -10.16
CA THR A 65 3.18 -20.36 -9.51
C THR A 65 3.07 -20.11 -8.00
N CYS A 66 2.18 -20.80 -7.29
CA CYS A 66 2.02 -20.53 -5.86
C CYS A 66 3.31 -20.85 -5.08
N ALA A 67 4.02 -21.92 -5.43
CA ALA A 67 5.33 -22.27 -4.87
C ALA A 67 6.39 -21.20 -5.19
N GLY A 68 6.43 -20.70 -6.43
CA GLY A 68 7.34 -19.62 -6.81
C GLY A 68 7.09 -18.33 -6.01
N LEU A 69 5.83 -17.97 -5.82
CA LEU A 69 5.43 -16.84 -4.97
C LEU A 69 5.80 -17.06 -3.50
N ALA A 70 5.60 -18.28 -2.98
CA ALA A 70 5.92 -18.65 -1.61
C ALA A 70 7.43 -18.51 -1.35
N ASP A 71 8.26 -19.02 -2.27
CA ASP A 71 9.72 -18.96 -2.14
C ASP A 71 10.24 -17.53 -2.29
N LEU A 72 9.68 -16.76 -3.23
CA LEU A 72 9.99 -15.34 -3.39
C LEU A 72 9.71 -14.57 -2.11
N LEU A 73 8.52 -14.75 -1.51
CA LEU A 73 8.12 -14.05 -0.30
C LEU A 73 8.93 -14.51 0.91
N GLN A 74 9.17 -15.82 1.05
CA GLN A 74 10.00 -16.38 2.12
C GLN A 74 11.41 -15.79 2.12
N ALA A 75 12.00 -15.58 0.93
CA ALA A 75 13.32 -14.99 0.77
C ALA A 75 13.41 -13.52 1.21
N GLN A 76 12.27 -12.82 1.33
CA GLN A 76 12.23 -11.44 1.85
C GLN A 76 12.17 -11.38 3.37
N LEU A 77 11.78 -12.47 4.03
CA LEU A 77 11.57 -12.48 5.48
C LEU A 77 12.89 -12.70 6.23
N PRO A 78 13.12 -12.01 7.36
CA PRO A 78 14.27 -12.28 8.20
C PRO A 78 14.19 -13.69 8.82
N PRO A 79 15.32 -14.30 9.21
CA PRO A 79 15.35 -15.59 9.89
C PRO A 79 14.52 -15.57 11.19
N ILE A 80 13.78 -16.65 11.47
CA ILE A 80 12.93 -16.77 12.66
C ILE A 80 13.74 -16.58 13.97
N SER A 81 15.03 -16.92 13.99
CA SER A 81 15.92 -16.78 15.15
C SER A 81 16.21 -15.33 15.57
N GLU A 82 15.89 -14.33 14.74
CA GLU A 82 15.99 -12.92 15.13
C GLU A 82 14.70 -12.40 15.81
N MET A 83 13.69 -13.25 15.99
CA MET A 83 12.36 -12.89 16.53
C MET A 83 12.15 -13.29 18.01
N ASP A 84 13.19 -13.73 18.71
CA ASP A 84 13.12 -14.18 20.10
C ASP A 84 12.80 -13.03 21.08
N ASN A 85 11.51 -12.82 21.38
CA ASN A 85 10.94 -13.04 22.72
C ASN A 85 9.40 -12.85 22.73
N PRO A 86 8.61 -13.93 22.51
CA PRO A 86 7.14 -13.84 22.40
C PRO A 86 6.43 -13.44 23.70
N GLU A 87 7.07 -13.53 24.88
CA GLU A 87 6.46 -13.13 26.17
C GLU A 87 6.29 -11.61 26.34
N ARG A 88 6.84 -10.79 25.44
CA ARG A 88 6.65 -9.33 25.46
C ARG A 88 5.53 -8.83 24.56
N MET A 89 4.99 -9.65 23.66
CA MET A 89 3.93 -9.26 22.71
C MET A 89 2.56 -9.34 23.36
N GLY A 90 2.16 -8.26 24.02
CA GLY A 90 0.87 -8.22 24.72
C GLY A 90 0.53 -6.89 25.36
N ARG A 91 1.39 -5.86 25.27
CA ARG A 91 1.05 -4.53 25.80
C ARG A 91 0.76 -3.56 24.66
N PRO A 92 -0.11 -2.54 24.89
CA PRO A 92 -0.50 -1.56 23.87
C PRO A 92 0.63 -0.65 23.33
N LYS A 93 1.92 -0.98 23.56
CA LYS A 93 3.12 -0.20 23.18
C LYS A 93 4.06 -0.94 22.21
N ASP A 94 3.66 -2.08 21.66
CA ASP A 94 4.53 -3.01 20.90
C ASP A 94 4.67 -2.68 19.39
N TYR A 95 4.23 -1.50 18.92
CA TYR A 95 4.47 -1.01 17.55
C TYR A 95 5.94 -0.72 17.20
N LYS A 96 6.89 -1.12 18.05
CA LYS A 96 8.34 -0.92 17.86
C LYS A 96 9.05 -2.01 17.02
N LEU A 97 8.32 -3.00 16.47
CA LEU A 97 8.93 -4.19 15.85
C LEU A 97 8.51 -4.45 14.41
N GLN A 98 7.54 -3.72 13.86
CA GLN A 98 7.11 -3.91 12.48
C GLN A 98 8.00 -3.08 11.54
N LYS A 99 8.68 -3.75 10.61
CA LYS A 99 9.49 -3.13 9.55
C LYS A 99 8.75 -3.22 8.23
N THR A 100 9.02 -2.27 7.34
CA THR A 100 8.52 -2.32 5.95
C THR A 100 9.55 -2.98 5.06
N LEU A 101 9.24 -4.16 4.54
CA LEU A 101 10.02 -4.88 3.55
C LEU A 101 9.66 -4.34 2.15
N HIS A 102 10.67 -4.11 1.32
CA HIS A 102 10.49 -3.63 -0.06
C HIS A 102 11.06 -4.65 -1.02
N PHE A 103 10.27 -5.09 -1.99
CA PHE A 103 10.68 -6.12 -2.95
C PHE A 103 9.85 -6.05 -4.23
N THR A 104 10.38 -6.61 -5.31
CA THR A 104 9.66 -6.69 -6.59
C THR A 104 9.05 -8.07 -6.74
N ALA A 105 7.75 -8.14 -7.05
CA ALA A 105 7.04 -9.40 -7.25
C ALA A 105 6.00 -9.29 -8.37
N PRO A 106 5.58 -10.41 -8.99
CA PRO A 106 4.56 -10.38 -10.02
C PRO A 106 3.18 -10.02 -9.43
N LEU A 107 2.30 -9.43 -10.25
CA LEU A 107 0.91 -9.08 -9.91
C LEU A 107 0.14 -10.27 -9.29
N ALA A 108 0.49 -11.51 -9.68
CA ALA A 108 -0.04 -12.74 -9.12
C ALA A 108 0.03 -12.80 -7.58
N LEU A 109 1.05 -12.19 -6.96
CA LEU A 109 1.17 -12.14 -5.50
C LEU A 109 -0.02 -11.44 -4.85
N LEU A 110 -0.44 -10.31 -5.40
CA LEU A 110 -1.57 -9.55 -4.87
C LEU A 110 -2.89 -10.32 -5.07
N ASP A 111 -3.09 -10.94 -6.24
CA ASP A 111 -4.28 -11.78 -6.47
C ASP A 111 -4.35 -12.97 -5.50
N ALA A 112 -3.21 -13.62 -5.25
CA ALA A 112 -3.14 -14.71 -4.28
C ALA A 112 -3.45 -14.23 -2.86
N ALA A 113 -2.93 -13.07 -2.45
CA ALA A 113 -3.23 -12.50 -1.14
C ALA A 113 -4.69 -12.08 -0.99
N VAL A 114 -5.31 -11.51 -2.03
CA VAL A 114 -6.76 -11.21 -2.05
C VAL A 114 -7.59 -12.49 -1.88
N LYS A 115 -7.24 -13.58 -2.58
CA LYS A 115 -7.92 -14.88 -2.45
C LYS A 115 -7.74 -15.48 -1.05
N PHE A 116 -6.55 -15.38 -0.49
CA PHE A 116 -6.27 -15.81 0.88
C PHE A 116 -7.15 -15.06 1.89
N ASN A 117 -7.22 -13.73 1.77
CA ASN A 117 -8.05 -12.89 2.64
C ASN A 117 -9.54 -13.12 2.46
N PHE A 118 -10.01 -13.45 1.24
CA PHE A 118 -11.41 -13.78 1.02
C PHE A 118 -11.87 -15.00 1.85
N LYS A 119 -10.98 -15.98 2.04
CA LYS A 119 -11.23 -17.16 2.89
C LYS A 119 -11.04 -16.85 4.39
N ARG A 120 -10.45 -15.69 4.72
CA ARG A 120 -9.97 -15.30 6.07
C ARG A 120 -10.17 -13.80 6.33
N PRO A 121 -11.42 -13.31 6.38
CA PRO A 121 -11.68 -11.88 6.48
C PRO A 121 -11.06 -11.24 7.73
N ASP A 122 -11.09 -11.93 8.87
CA ASP A 122 -10.58 -11.38 10.14
C ASP A 122 -9.09 -11.65 10.39
N THR A 123 -8.50 -12.57 9.63
CA THR A 123 -7.17 -13.15 9.92
C THR A 123 -6.23 -13.17 8.72
N GLY A 124 -6.66 -12.55 7.62
CA GLY A 124 -5.87 -12.41 6.40
C GLY A 124 -4.73 -11.40 6.54
N ILE A 125 -3.84 -11.38 5.54
CA ILE A 125 -2.72 -10.45 5.48
C ILE A 125 -3.24 -9.01 5.37
N ARG A 126 -2.57 -8.10 6.05
CA ARG A 126 -2.79 -6.65 6.00
C ARG A 126 -1.56 -5.98 5.39
N ASN A 127 -1.63 -4.69 5.06
CA ASN A 127 -0.42 -3.89 4.73
C ASN A 127 0.54 -4.54 3.71
N LEU A 128 0.00 -5.26 2.73
CA LEU A 128 0.68 -5.68 1.50
C LEU A 128 0.24 -4.70 0.42
N TYR A 129 1.17 -3.90 -0.09
CA TYR A 129 0.86 -2.73 -0.88
C TYR A 129 1.83 -2.57 -2.05
N VAL A 130 1.32 -2.26 -3.23
CA VAL A 130 2.05 -1.78 -4.38
C VAL A 130 2.05 -0.26 -4.31
N ALA A 131 3.18 0.31 -3.88
CA ALA A 131 3.34 1.74 -3.69
C ALA A 131 3.96 2.39 -4.94
N GLN A 132 3.35 3.48 -5.41
CA GLN A 132 3.90 4.34 -6.46
C GLN A 132 4.36 3.59 -7.73
N ALA A 133 3.65 2.53 -8.16
CA ALA A 133 4.04 1.83 -9.38
C ALA A 133 3.80 2.75 -10.59
N PRO A 134 4.83 3.14 -11.36
CA PRO A 134 4.67 4.07 -12.48
C PRO A 134 3.77 3.47 -13.55
N LEU A 135 2.81 4.25 -14.08
CA LEU A 135 1.93 3.73 -15.14
C LEU A 135 2.72 3.34 -16.39
N ASN A 136 3.79 4.08 -16.70
CA ASN A 136 4.63 3.82 -17.88
C ASN A 136 5.37 2.46 -17.82
N ASP A 137 5.51 1.87 -16.64
CA ASP A 137 6.15 0.57 -16.44
C ASP A 137 5.16 -0.60 -16.59
N LEU A 138 3.86 -0.31 -16.67
CA LEU A 138 2.83 -1.33 -16.89
C LEU A 138 2.77 -1.79 -18.35
N PRO A 139 2.29 -3.00 -18.65
CA PRO A 139 1.91 -3.40 -20.00
C PRO A 139 0.97 -2.39 -20.68
N LYS A 140 1.11 -2.22 -22.00
CA LYS A 140 0.42 -1.17 -22.76
C LYS A 140 -1.10 -1.23 -22.62
N GLU A 141 -1.65 -2.43 -22.57
CA GLU A 141 -3.08 -2.68 -22.41
C GLU A 141 -3.59 -2.13 -21.07
N LEU A 142 -2.83 -2.33 -19.98
CA LEU A 142 -3.18 -1.78 -18.65
C LEU A 142 -3.01 -0.27 -18.60
N GLN A 143 -2.06 0.30 -19.36
CA GLN A 143 -1.95 1.75 -19.53
C GLN A 143 -3.18 2.32 -20.25
N ASP A 144 -3.70 1.62 -21.26
CA ASP A 144 -4.87 2.04 -22.03
C ASP A 144 -6.16 2.03 -21.22
N ASP A 145 -6.24 1.18 -20.19
CA ASP A 145 -7.33 1.18 -19.21
C ASP A 145 -7.28 2.36 -18.23
N LEU A 146 -6.14 3.05 -18.14
CA LEU A 146 -5.90 4.19 -17.26
C LEU A 146 -5.56 5.45 -18.06
N PRO A 147 -6.46 5.90 -18.96
CA PRO A 147 -6.17 7.05 -19.80
C PRO A 147 -6.05 8.32 -18.96
N VAL A 148 -5.07 9.15 -19.28
CA VAL A 148 -4.89 10.44 -18.62
C VAL A 148 -6.19 11.28 -18.70
N PRO A 149 -6.75 11.74 -17.56
CA PRO A 149 -8.00 12.46 -17.55
C PRO A 149 -7.96 13.76 -18.37
N LYS A 150 -9.09 14.10 -19.02
CA LYS A 150 -9.20 15.29 -19.89
C LYS A 150 -8.83 16.58 -19.16
N ILE A 151 -9.16 16.69 -17.88
CA ILE A 151 -8.83 17.88 -17.07
C ILE A 151 -7.31 18.04 -16.89
N VAL A 152 -6.57 16.94 -16.73
CA VAL A 152 -5.10 16.95 -16.64
C VAL A 152 -4.49 17.34 -17.98
N LYS A 153 -4.95 16.71 -19.08
CA LYS A 153 -4.48 17.04 -20.44
C LYS A 153 -4.70 18.50 -20.84
N LYS A 154 -5.75 19.13 -20.30
CA LYS A 154 -6.13 20.52 -20.61
C LYS A 154 -5.59 21.54 -19.59
N ALA A 155 -5.04 21.09 -18.46
CA ALA A 155 -4.48 21.99 -17.47
C ALA A 155 -3.09 22.47 -17.92
N GLY A 156 -2.81 23.77 -17.80
CA GLY A 156 -1.51 24.33 -18.16
C GLY A 156 -1.14 24.00 -19.62
N LYS A 157 0.00 23.34 -19.81
CA LYS A 157 0.45 22.84 -21.12
C LYS A 157 0.04 21.39 -21.41
N GLY A 158 -0.66 20.76 -20.47
CA GLY A 158 -0.97 19.33 -20.50
C GLY A 158 0.23 18.46 -20.11
N ASP A 159 1.24 19.05 -19.47
CA ASP A 159 2.50 18.38 -19.12
C ASP A 159 2.27 17.48 -17.90
N ILE A 160 2.35 16.17 -18.10
CA ILE A 160 2.30 15.18 -17.03
C ILE A 160 3.72 15.04 -16.47
N TYR A 161 3.88 15.37 -15.19
CA TYR A 161 5.15 15.18 -14.50
C TYR A 161 5.38 13.71 -14.20
N ASP A 162 4.38 13.05 -13.62
CA ASP A 162 4.43 11.62 -13.28
C ASP A 162 3.01 11.06 -13.05
N SER A 163 2.87 9.74 -13.05
CA SER A 163 1.62 9.04 -12.77
C SER A 163 1.86 7.66 -12.18
N SER A 164 1.07 7.30 -11.16
CA SER A 164 1.23 6.03 -10.47
C SER A 164 -0.10 5.32 -10.22
N ILE A 165 -0.05 3.98 -10.24
CA ILE A 165 -1.09 3.13 -9.68
C ILE A 165 -0.70 2.69 -8.26
N TRP A 166 -1.72 2.55 -7.43
CA TRP A 166 -1.64 2.15 -6.05
C TRP A 166 -2.58 0.99 -5.84
N LEU A 167 -2.06 -0.15 -5.38
CA LEU A 167 -2.87 -1.34 -5.13
C LEU A 167 -2.52 -1.91 -3.77
N GLY A 168 -3.46 -2.30 -2.94
CA GLY A 168 -3.10 -3.17 -1.83
C GLY A 168 -4.23 -3.46 -0.87
N LEU A 169 -3.88 -4.14 0.21
CA LEU A 169 -4.85 -4.70 1.14
C LEU A 169 -5.14 -3.72 2.28
N GLU A 170 -6.42 -3.51 2.55
CA GLU A 170 -6.89 -2.74 3.69
C GLU A 170 -6.34 -3.31 5.01
N PRO A 171 -5.98 -2.49 6.02
CA PRO A 171 -6.00 -1.03 5.97
C PRO A 171 -4.79 -0.45 5.22
N THR A 172 -5.05 0.58 4.41
CA THR A 172 -4.00 1.39 3.76
C THR A 172 -3.87 2.73 4.47
N TYR A 173 -2.66 3.28 4.56
CA TYR A 173 -2.42 4.58 5.18
C TYR A 173 -1.19 5.27 4.59
N THR A 174 -1.39 6.52 4.18
CA THR A 174 -0.34 7.46 3.78
C THR A 174 -0.36 8.66 4.72
N PRO A 175 0.74 8.92 5.47
CA PRO A 175 0.84 10.05 6.39
C PRO A 175 0.63 11.40 5.74
N LEU A 176 0.43 12.43 6.57
CA LEU A 176 0.30 13.80 6.09
C LEU A 176 1.58 14.24 5.37
N HIS A 177 1.43 14.60 4.09
CA HIS A 177 2.51 15.10 3.25
C HIS A 177 1.95 16.08 2.22
N ARG A 178 2.82 16.64 1.39
CA ARG A 178 2.42 17.47 0.24
C ARG A 178 3.29 17.13 -0.96
N ASP A 179 2.69 17.28 -2.13
CA ASP A 179 3.35 16.98 -3.39
C ASP A 179 4.02 18.22 -4.01
N PRO A 180 5.08 18.03 -4.82
CA PRO A 180 5.74 19.14 -5.50
C PRO A 180 4.88 19.79 -6.60
N ASN A 181 3.89 19.06 -7.13
CA ASN A 181 2.99 19.48 -8.21
C ASN A 181 1.52 19.26 -7.81
N PRO A 182 0.55 19.93 -8.45
CA PRO A 182 -0.86 19.55 -8.35
C PRO A 182 -1.06 18.07 -8.71
N ASN A 183 -2.02 17.44 -8.05
CA ASN A 183 -2.32 16.02 -8.20
C ASN A 183 -3.80 15.82 -8.53
N LEU A 184 -4.12 14.93 -9.48
CA LEU A 184 -5.47 14.41 -9.65
C LEU A 184 -5.46 12.94 -9.23
N PHE A 185 -6.13 12.65 -8.12
CA PHE A 185 -6.24 11.32 -7.54
C PHE A 185 -7.60 10.72 -7.87
N ILE A 186 -7.65 9.45 -8.29
CA ILE A 186 -8.88 8.74 -8.63
C ILE A 186 -8.93 7.42 -7.88
N GLN A 187 -10.06 7.14 -7.25
CA GLN A 187 -10.30 5.88 -6.56
C GLN A 187 -10.88 4.84 -7.52
N LEU A 188 -10.24 3.67 -7.62
CA LEU A 188 -10.61 2.60 -8.55
C LEU A 188 -11.37 1.46 -7.87
N CYS A 189 -10.99 1.10 -6.65
CA CYS A 189 -11.58 -0.02 -5.90
C CYS A 189 -11.48 0.21 -4.39
N GLY A 190 -12.52 -0.15 -3.64
CA GLY A 190 -12.62 0.15 -2.21
C GLY A 190 -12.80 1.65 -1.94
N ASN A 191 -12.88 2.02 -0.67
CA ASN A 191 -13.11 3.41 -0.26
C ASN A 191 -11.85 3.99 0.42
N LYS A 192 -11.61 5.29 0.22
CA LYS A 192 -10.55 6.02 0.93
C LYS A 192 -11.11 7.28 1.57
N ILE A 193 -10.67 7.56 2.79
CA ILE A 193 -10.87 8.85 3.45
C ILE A 193 -9.62 9.69 3.21
N VAL A 194 -9.81 10.92 2.74
CA VAL A 194 -8.75 11.90 2.54
C VAL A 194 -8.98 13.09 3.46
N ARG A 195 -7.96 13.48 4.22
CA ARG A 195 -7.94 14.72 5.00
C ARG A 195 -6.96 15.69 4.37
N LEU A 196 -7.43 16.91 4.09
CA LEU A 196 -6.72 17.99 3.42
C LEU A 196 -6.53 19.17 4.35
N LEU A 197 -5.35 19.79 4.28
CA LEU A 197 -5.01 21.01 5.02
C LEU A 197 -4.40 22.05 4.08
N PRO A 198 -4.76 23.34 4.25
CA PRO A 198 -4.07 24.42 3.58
C PRO A 198 -2.55 24.42 3.86
N PRO A 199 -1.72 24.97 2.96
CA PRO A 199 -0.26 24.94 3.08
C PRO A 199 0.29 25.38 4.44
N ALA A 200 -0.25 26.47 5.00
CA ALA A 200 0.18 27.04 6.27
C ALA A 200 -0.18 26.14 7.47
N SER A 201 -1.38 25.56 7.45
CA SER A 201 -1.89 24.73 8.55
C SER A 201 -1.24 23.36 8.58
N GLY A 202 -1.04 22.72 7.43
CA GLY A 202 -0.29 21.46 7.36
C GLY A 202 1.20 21.63 7.74
N GLU A 203 1.83 22.75 7.36
CA GLU A 203 3.21 23.04 7.77
C GLU A 203 3.32 23.25 9.30
N ARG A 204 2.31 23.85 9.93
CA ARG A 204 2.23 23.99 11.39
C ARG A 204 2.17 22.62 12.08
N VAL A 205 1.27 21.75 11.63
CA VAL A 205 1.13 20.38 12.16
C VAL A 205 2.44 19.61 11.99
N TYR A 206 3.05 19.69 10.81
CA TYR A 206 4.33 19.05 10.54
C TYR A 206 5.42 19.51 11.50
N ARG A 207 5.59 20.82 11.69
CA ARG A 207 6.59 21.39 12.60
C ARG A 207 6.34 21.00 14.05
N GLU A 208 5.09 20.92 14.47
CA GLU A 208 4.75 20.47 15.82
C GLU A 208 5.17 19.01 16.04
N VAL A 209 4.89 18.13 15.07
CA VAL A 209 5.32 16.72 15.12
C VAL A 209 6.85 16.62 15.17
N GLN A 210 7.57 17.36 14.32
CA GLN A 210 9.04 17.39 14.33
C GLN A 210 9.60 17.93 15.66
N SER A 211 8.99 18.98 16.22
CA SER A 211 9.38 19.52 17.53
C SER A 211 9.23 18.48 18.65
N ARG A 212 8.17 17.66 18.62
CA ARG A 212 7.96 16.58 19.60
C ARG A 212 8.97 15.44 19.46
N LEU A 213 9.52 15.23 18.27
CA LEU A 213 10.56 14.24 18.00
C LEU A 213 11.97 14.72 18.41
N GLY A 214 12.12 15.99 18.79
CA GLY A 214 13.44 16.60 19.02
C GLY A 214 14.27 16.76 17.75
N THR A 215 13.66 16.60 16.57
CA THR A 215 14.32 16.79 15.28
C THR A 215 14.34 18.29 14.94
N HIS A 216 15.34 19.00 15.46
CA HIS A 216 15.61 20.39 15.06
C HIS A 216 16.23 20.51 13.66
N LEU A 217 16.55 19.38 13.03
CA LEU A 217 17.08 19.34 11.67
C LEU A 217 15.94 19.61 10.68
N ARG A 218 16.20 20.48 9.69
CA ARG A 218 15.27 20.84 8.61
C ARG A 218 15.06 19.65 7.67
N VAL A 219 14.31 18.64 8.10
CA VAL A 219 13.78 17.63 7.18
C VAL A 219 12.87 18.35 6.19
N ASN A 220 13.10 18.12 4.89
CA ASN A 220 12.45 18.89 3.84
C ASN A 220 10.95 18.55 3.79
N SER A 221 10.11 19.47 4.25
CA SER A 221 8.64 19.30 4.21
C SER A 221 8.04 19.28 2.80
N ARG A 222 8.84 19.49 1.74
CA ARG A 222 8.37 19.56 0.34
C ARG A 222 8.55 18.26 -0.43
N LEU A 223 9.45 17.39 0.00
CA LEU A 223 9.77 16.13 -0.66
C LEU A 223 9.93 15.08 0.43
N ARG A 224 8.89 14.28 0.60
CA ARG A 224 8.81 13.19 1.56
C ARG A 224 8.63 11.89 0.79
N GLY A 225 9.47 10.91 1.06
CA GLY A 225 9.47 9.61 0.42
C GLY A 225 9.09 8.50 1.40
N THR A 226 9.71 7.33 1.25
CA THR A 226 9.45 6.14 2.08
C THR A 226 9.79 6.37 3.56
N GLU A 227 10.60 7.37 3.90
CA GLU A 227 10.97 7.65 5.29
C GLU A 227 9.79 8.10 6.15
N MET A 228 8.72 8.64 5.56
CA MET A 228 7.50 8.97 6.31
C MET A 228 6.67 7.73 6.67
N MET A 229 6.91 6.61 5.99
CA MET A 229 6.11 5.38 6.08
C MET A 229 6.50 4.47 7.24
N ASP A 230 7.49 4.86 8.04
CA ASP A 230 7.93 4.12 9.23
C ASP A 230 8.34 5.09 10.37
N GLY A 231 8.57 4.54 11.56
CA GLY A 231 9.16 5.24 12.68
C GLY A 231 8.19 6.09 13.51
N PRO A 232 8.72 6.81 14.51
CA PRO A 232 7.92 7.56 15.46
C PRO A 232 7.17 8.73 14.82
N GLU A 233 7.68 9.29 13.71
CA GLU A 233 6.99 10.34 12.97
C GLU A 233 5.66 9.87 12.40
N ARG A 234 5.63 8.70 11.76
CA ARG A 234 4.40 8.10 11.20
C ARG A 234 3.29 8.04 12.23
N TYR A 235 3.62 7.56 13.43
CA TYR A 235 2.67 7.41 14.53
C TYR A 235 2.18 8.76 15.08
N LEU A 236 3.09 9.70 15.32
CA LEU A 236 2.72 11.03 15.81
C LEU A 236 1.89 11.80 14.77
N MET A 237 2.23 11.68 13.49
CA MET A 237 1.48 12.28 12.39
C MET A 237 0.10 11.66 12.26
N HIS A 238 0.00 10.33 12.36
CA HIS A 238 -1.28 9.63 12.38
C HIS A 238 -2.16 10.16 13.52
N ASN A 239 -1.63 10.28 14.73
CA ASN A 239 -2.40 10.77 15.87
C ASN A 239 -2.81 12.23 15.72
N ALA A 240 -1.96 13.08 15.15
CA ALA A 240 -2.26 14.48 14.92
C ALA A 240 -3.42 14.67 13.93
N ILE A 241 -3.49 13.83 12.89
CA ILE A 241 -4.48 13.96 11.82
C ILE A 241 -5.71 13.11 12.06
N TRP A 242 -5.57 11.87 12.52
CA TRP A 242 -6.63 10.86 12.52
C TRP A 242 -7.32 10.63 13.86
N ASN A 243 -6.60 10.74 14.98
CA ASN A 243 -7.19 10.51 16.31
C ASN A 243 -7.94 11.75 16.80
N GLN A 244 -9.00 11.57 17.59
CA GLN A 244 -9.62 12.66 18.33
C GLN A 244 -8.72 13.06 19.51
N VAL A 245 -8.38 14.34 19.63
CA VAL A 245 -7.71 14.89 20.81
C VAL A 245 -8.71 15.81 21.49
N ALA A 246 -8.86 15.69 22.81
CA ALA A 246 -9.70 16.57 23.60
C ALA A 246 -9.23 18.04 23.50
N ASP A 247 -10.19 18.91 23.18
CA ASP A 247 -10.33 20.37 23.36
C ASP A 247 -9.24 21.39 22.96
N ASP A 248 -7.94 21.12 22.94
CA ASP A 248 -6.95 22.23 22.89
C ASP A 248 -6.19 22.44 21.55
N GLN A 249 -6.57 21.74 20.47
CA GLN A 249 -5.93 21.85 19.14
C GLN A 249 -6.95 22.19 18.04
N GLU A 250 -7.74 23.24 18.28
CA GLU A 250 -8.86 23.70 17.44
C GLU A 250 -8.44 24.19 16.03
N LEU A 251 -7.31 24.90 15.92
CA LEU A 251 -7.01 25.68 14.71
C LEU A 251 -6.70 24.83 13.45
N PRO A 252 -5.82 23.79 13.50
CA PRO A 252 -5.61 22.94 12.31
C PRO A 252 -6.89 22.20 11.90
N ARG A 253 -7.74 21.81 12.85
CA ARG A 253 -8.98 21.08 12.57
C ARG A 253 -10.03 21.94 11.88
N ARG A 254 -10.21 23.19 12.29
CA ARG A 254 -11.20 24.10 11.68
C ARG A 254 -10.95 24.31 10.19
N GLU A 255 -9.70 24.25 9.76
CA GLU A 255 -9.30 24.37 8.35
C GLU A 255 -9.17 23.02 7.62
N MET A 256 -9.31 21.90 8.34
CA MET A 256 -9.18 20.57 7.77
C MET A 256 -10.44 20.20 6.99
N GLN A 257 -10.26 19.83 5.73
CA GLN A 257 -11.33 19.28 4.90
C GLN A 257 -11.22 17.77 4.87
N GLU A 258 -12.34 17.08 4.95
CA GLU A 258 -12.40 15.61 4.83
C GLU A 258 -13.32 15.24 3.66
N GLY A 259 -12.90 14.25 2.88
CA GLY A 259 -13.71 13.65 1.82
C GLY A 259 -13.59 12.14 1.83
N MET A 260 -14.70 11.46 1.60
CA MET A 260 -14.74 10.04 1.26
C MET A 260 -14.68 9.90 -0.26
N LEU A 261 -13.78 9.07 -0.76
CA LEU A 261 -13.67 8.70 -2.16
C LEU A 261 -14.14 7.27 -2.35
N GLN A 262 -15.21 7.11 -3.12
CA GLN A 262 -15.75 5.83 -3.58
C GLN A 262 -15.19 5.49 -4.97
N PRO A 263 -15.30 4.23 -5.43
CA PRO A 263 -14.89 3.88 -6.79
C PRO A 263 -15.52 4.78 -7.85
N GLY A 264 -14.68 5.42 -8.66
CA GLY A 264 -15.06 6.39 -9.69
C GLY A 264 -14.90 7.86 -9.27
N ASP A 265 -14.78 8.15 -7.98
CA ASP A 265 -14.55 9.51 -7.50
C ASP A 265 -13.13 9.99 -7.82
N SER A 266 -13.03 11.29 -8.11
CA SER A 266 -11.76 11.97 -8.34
C SER A 266 -11.59 13.15 -7.40
N LEU A 267 -10.39 13.30 -6.84
CA LEU A 267 -10.00 14.40 -5.98
C LEU A 267 -8.86 15.19 -6.63
N PHE A 268 -9.09 16.48 -6.84
CA PHE A 268 -8.01 17.41 -7.19
C PHE A 268 -7.34 17.93 -5.92
N ILE A 269 -6.02 17.75 -5.82
CA ILE A 269 -5.19 18.23 -4.71
C ILE A 269 -4.33 19.38 -5.25
N PRO A 270 -4.59 20.63 -4.86
CA PRO A 270 -3.82 21.76 -5.38
C PRO A 270 -2.37 21.74 -4.88
N LYS A 271 -1.47 22.36 -5.66
CA LYS A 271 -0.05 22.45 -5.32
C LYS A 271 0.15 23.01 -3.91
N GLY A 272 0.96 22.31 -3.12
CA GLY A 272 1.34 22.71 -1.76
C GLY A 272 0.31 22.42 -0.67
N TRP A 273 -0.88 21.91 -1.03
CA TRP A 273 -1.83 21.40 -0.05
C TRP A 273 -1.30 20.13 0.59
N TRP A 274 -1.53 20.04 1.90
CA TRP A 274 -1.17 18.87 2.67
C TRP A 274 -2.34 17.90 2.65
N HIS A 275 -2.03 16.61 2.57
CA HIS A 275 -3.03 15.57 2.55
C HIS A 275 -2.54 14.31 3.25
N SER A 276 -3.47 13.62 3.91
CA SER A 276 -3.28 12.28 4.43
C SER A 276 -4.43 11.41 3.96
N VAL A 277 -4.14 10.16 3.65
CA VAL A 277 -5.09 9.25 3.03
C VAL A 277 -5.08 7.93 3.78
N LYS A 278 -6.25 7.34 4.04
CA LYS A 278 -6.35 5.97 4.53
C LYS A 278 -7.54 5.24 3.91
N SER A 279 -7.53 3.92 3.91
CA SER A 279 -8.77 3.18 3.64
C SER A 279 -9.79 3.42 4.75
N GLU A 280 -11.06 3.32 4.40
CA GLU A 280 -12.16 3.42 5.36
C GLU A 280 -12.20 2.20 6.29
N ASP A 281 -11.93 1.02 5.75
CA ASP A 281 -12.02 -0.27 6.43
C ASP A 281 -10.62 -0.88 6.64
N ASP A 282 -10.55 -1.96 7.43
CA ASP A 282 -9.38 -2.77 7.77
C ASP A 282 -9.57 -4.27 7.50
N ALA A 283 -10.60 -4.65 6.75
CA ALA A 283 -10.96 -6.04 6.44
C ALA A 283 -10.02 -6.79 5.47
N GLY A 284 -8.85 -6.27 5.11
CA GLY A 284 -7.92 -6.97 4.21
C GLY A 284 -8.37 -7.03 2.75
N ARG A 285 -9.39 -6.27 2.36
CA ARG A 285 -9.88 -6.27 0.98
C ARG A 285 -8.98 -5.44 0.07
N LEU A 286 -9.09 -5.66 -1.23
CA LEU A 286 -8.36 -4.88 -2.21
C LEU A 286 -8.85 -3.43 -2.21
N ASN A 287 -7.92 -2.50 -2.14
CA ASN A 287 -8.11 -1.08 -2.33
C ASN A 287 -7.16 -0.61 -3.44
N ALA A 288 -7.67 0.17 -4.38
CA ALA A 288 -6.92 0.60 -5.55
C ALA A 288 -7.19 2.05 -5.91
N SER A 289 -6.15 2.76 -6.30
CA SER A 289 -6.22 4.15 -6.75
C SER A 289 -5.20 4.41 -7.86
N VAL A 290 -5.41 5.47 -8.62
CA VAL A 290 -4.46 5.96 -9.62
C VAL A 290 -4.37 7.47 -9.51
N ASN A 291 -3.23 8.05 -9.83
CA ASN A 291 -3.08 9.49 -9.81
C ASN A 291 -2.13 10.03 -10.88
N TRP A 292 -2.27 11.32 -11.16
CA TRP A 292 -1.42 12.07 -12.09
C TRP A 292 -0.96 13.37 -11.44
N TRP A 293 0.36 13.57 -11.39
CA TRP A 293 0.98 14.86 -11.10
C TRP A 293 1.25 15.61 -12.40
N PHE A 294 0.89 16.89 -12.47
CA PHE A 294 0.95 17.66 -13.73
C PHE A 294 1.42 19.11 -13.54
N ARG A 295 1.75 19.81 -14.62
CA ARG A 295 2.33 21.16 -14.63
C ARG A 295 1.60 22.14 -15.55
#